data_AF-A0A8T5M590-F1
#
_entry.id   AF-A0A8T5M590-F1
#
_cell.length_a   1.000
_cell.length_b   1.000
_cell.length_c   1.000
_cell.angle_alpha   90.00
_cell.angle_beta   90.00
_cell.angle_gamma   90.00
#
_symmetry.space_group_name_H-M   'P 1'
#
loop_
_entity.id
_entity.type
_entity.pdbx_description
1 polymer ?
#
loop_
_entity_poly.entity_id
_entity_poly.type
_entity_poly.pdbx_seq_one_letter_code
_entity_poly.pdbx_strand_id
1 'polypeptide(L)'
;MEEVIKKELFYDLDHSIEILESREKKDVEELKILSDHGIENVAAYKNLDLISLSVLIYSLYKIITRIPDEDYNDILQELKNAKKNLEQGNLGRYNSNIKTLFSIVKRSNIKIKEHLQDVLDAAKIKKSAILLQKGLSIGQAAGLMGLTNWDLQQYAGKTTTHELSYEGVSAKKRTNIAFKFFGVS
;
A
#
# COMPACT_ATOMS: atom_id res chain seq x y z
N MET A 1 4.15 -5.74 -16.64
CA MET A 1 4.64 -5.91 -15.25
C MET A 1 6.05 -6.46 -15.34
N GLU A 2 7.00 -5.94 -14.55
CA GLU A 2 8.36 -6.46 -14.51
C GLU A 2 8.40 -7.85 -13.86
N GLU A 3 9.28 -8.74 -14.31
CA GLU A 3 9.34 -10.13 -13.82
C GLU A 3 9.63 -10.23 -12.32
N VAL A 4 10.45 -9.33 -11.77
CA VAL A 4 10.72 -9.31 -10.33
C VAL A 4 9.44 -8.99 -9.53
N ILE A 5 8.66 -8.01 -9.98
CA ILE A 5 7.39 -7.64 -9.35
C ILE A 5 6.41 -8.80 -9.40
N LYS A 6 6.32 -9.47 -10.57
CA LYS A 6 5.43 -10.61 -10.76
C LYS A 6 5.76 -11.75 -9.79
N LYS A 7 7.06 -12.02 -9.58
CA LYS A 7 7.51 -13.05 -8.61
C LYS A 7 7.15 -12.68 -7.17
N GLU A 8 7.39 -11.45 -6.75
CA GLU A 8 7.03 -11.00 -5.40
C GLU A 8 5.52 -11.05 -5.16
N LEU A 9 4.71 -10.65 -6.15
CA LEU A 9 3.26 -10.76 -6.05
C LEU A 9 2.78 -12.21 -5.94
N PHE A 10 3.40 -13.14 -6.67
CA PHE A 10 3.08 -14.57 -6.50
C PHE A 10 3.48 -15.09 -5.14
N TYR A 11 4.67 -14.73 -4.66
CA TYR A 11 5.12 -15.11 -3.34
C TYR A 11 4.10 -14.67 -2.27
N ASP A 12 3.73 -13.39 -2.28
CA ASP A 12 2.81 -12.81 -1.31
C ASP A 12 1.39 -13.41 -1.42
N LEU A 13 0.89 -13.69 -2.63
CA LEU A 13 -0.40 -14.34 -2.84
C LEU A 13 -0.40 -15.80 -2.37
N ASP A 14 0.64 -16.56 -2.73
CA ASP A 14 0.76 -17.99 -2.42
C ASP A 14 0.80 -18.20 -0.91
N HIS A 15 1.68 -17.47 -0.22
CA HIS A 15 1.80 -17.58 1.22
C HIS A 15 0.53 -17.10 1.92
N SER A 16 -0.12 -16.03 1.43
CA SER A 16 -1.41 -15.60 1.98
C SER A 16 -2.48 -16.69 1.85
N ILE A 17 -2.53 -17.40 0.72
CA ILE A 17 -3.47 -18.50 0.50
C ILE A 17 -3.13 -19.66 1.45
N GLU A 18 -1.88 -20.09 1.49
CA GLU A 18 -1.43 -21.21 2.34
C GLU A 18 -1.75 -20.96 3.82
N ILE A 19 -1.44 -19.76 4.32
CA ILE A 19 -1.74 -19.37 5.70
C ILE A 19 -3.25 -19.46 5.96
N LEU A 20 -4.07 -18.87 5.09
CA LEU A 20 -5.53 -18.85 5.26
C LEU A 20 -6.20 -20.21 4.99
N GLU A 21 -5.57 -21.13 4.28
CA GLU A 21 -6.08 -22.49 4.14
C GLU A 21 -5.90 -23.30 5.43
N SER A 22 -4.85 -23.01 6.20
CA SER A 22 -4.56 -23.75 7.44
C SER A 22 -5.60 -23.47 8.54
N ARG A 23 -6.18 -22.27 8.59
CA ARG A 23 -7.17 -21.82 9.59
C ARG A 23 -6.67 -22.01 11.04
N GLU A 24 -5.38 -21.84 11.29
CA GLU A 24 -4.79 -22.02 12.61
C GLU A 24 -4.70 -20.70 13.39
N LYS A 25 -4.56 -20.78 14.71
CA LYS A 25 -4.28 -19.57 15.52
C LYS A 25 -2.94 -18.92 15.15
N LYS A 26 -2.04 -19.67 14.51
CA LYS A 26 -0.72 -19.19 14.08
C LYS A 26 -0.79 -18.28 12.86
N ASP A 27 -1.89 -18.32 12.10
CA ASP A 27 -2.12 -17.53 10.88
C ASP A 27 -1.86 -16.04 11.06
N VAL A 28 -2.20 -15.51 12.23
CA VAL A 28 -2.05 -14.09 12.55
C VAL A 28 -0.58 -13.67 12.56
N GLU A 29 0.29 -14.48 13.18
CA GLU A 29 1.72 -14.15 13.23
C GLU A 29 2.37 -14.37 11.86
N GLU A 30 1.94 -15.39 11.12
CA GLU A 30 2.46 -15.66 9.78
C GLU A 30 2.06 -14.57 8.77
N LEU A 31 0.81 -14.09 8.82
CA LEU A 31 0.37 -12.93 8.03
C LEU A 31 1.09 -11.65 8.43
N LYS A 32 1.42 -11.48 9.71
CA LYS A 32 2.22 -10.35 10.18
C LYS A 32 3.62 -10.40 9.57
N ILE A 33 4.29 -11.56 9.64
CA ILE A 33 5.62 -11.77 9.04
C ILE A 33 5.56 -11.52 7.52
N LEU A 34 4.54 -12.03 6.84
CA LEU A 34 4.35 -11.80 5.41
C LEU A 34 4.10 -10.32 5.08
N SER A 35 3.36 -9.61 5.94
CA SER A 35 3.17 -8.17 5.78
C SER A 35 4.49 -7.39 5.93
N ASP A 36 5.36 -7.82 6.84
CA ASP A 36 6.69 -7.22 7.03
C ASP A 36 7.61 -7.44 5.82
N HIS A 37 7.48 -8.59 5.15
CA HIS A 37 8.10 -8.88 3.86
C HIS A 37 7.58 -7.96 2.75
N GLY A 38 6.26 -7.82 2.62
CA GLY A 38 5.64 -6.89 1.66
C GLY A 38 6.13 -5.45 1.82
N ILE A 39 6.30 -4.97 3.06
CA ILE A 39 6.87 -3.65 3.37
C ILE A 39 8.30 -3.50 2.81
N GLU A 40 9.13 -4.55 2.88
CA GLU A 40 10.50 -4.53 2.34
C GLU A 40 10.49 -4.43 0.81
N ASN A 41 9.59 -5.18 0.17
CA ASN A 41 9.37 -5.15 -1.27
C ASN A 41 8.86 -3.79 -1.75
N VAL A 42 7.91 -3.19 -1.04
CA VAL A 42 7.44 -1.83 -1.30
C VAL A 42 8.60 -0.82 -1.24
N ALA A 43 9.45 -0.92 -0.21
CA ALA A 43 10.60 -0.04 -0.07
C ALA A 43 11.63 -0.25 -1.19
N ALA A 44 11.83 -1.49 -1.64
CA ALA A 44 12.75 -1.82 -2.72
C ALA A 44 12.28 -1.34 -4.10
N TYR A 45 11.05 -1.69 -4.47
CA TYR A 45 10.60 -1.60 -5.85
C TYR A 45 9.63 -0.44 -6.11
N LYS A 46 8.94 0.05 -5.07
CA LYS A 46 7.99 1.19 -5.16
C LYS A 46 6.89 0.95 -6.21
N ASN A 47 6.46 -0.29 -6.38
CA ASN A 47 5.43 -0.65 -7.36
C ASN A 47 4.02 -0.58 -6.73
N LEU A 48 3.04 -0.10 -7.50
CA LEU A 48 1.66 0.08 -7.01
C LEU A 48 0.96 -1.24 -6.66
N ASP A 49 1.22 -2.31 -7.41
CA ASP A 49 0.65 -3.64 -7.14
C ASP A 49 1.22 -4.20 -5.83
N LEU A 50 2.54 -4.04 -5.61
CA LEU A 50 3.18 -4.44 -4.34
C LEU A 50 2.65 -3.64 -3.15
N ILE A 51 2.48 -2.33 -3.31
CA ILE A 51 1.87 -1.49 -2.27
C ILE A 51 0.46 -1.99 -1.96
N SER A 52 -0.32 -2.27 -2.99
CA SER A 52 -1.71 -2.70 -2.85
C SER A 52 -1.81 -4.03 -2.13
N LEU A 53 -1.02 -5.03 -2.56
CA LEU A 53 -1.01 -6.33 -1.92
C LEU A 53 -0.46 -6.26 -0.48
N SER A 54 0.60 -5.47 -0.24
CA SER A 54 1.18 -5.32 1.11
C SER A 54 0.19 -4.71 2.10
N VAL A 55 -0.56 -3.69 1.69
CA VAL A 55 -1.61 -3.07 2.52
C VAL A 55 -2.77 -4.03 2.74
N LEU A 56 -3.13 -4.82 1.73
CA LEU A 56 -4.15 -5.85 1.88
C LEU A 56 -3.72 -6.89 2.92
N ILE A 57 -2.53 -7.46 2.80
CA ILE A 57 -2.00 -8.48 3.72
C ILE A 57 -1.90 -7.92 5.14
N TYR A 58 -1.40 -6.69 5.30
CA TYR A 58 -1.37 -6.02 6.61
C TYR A 58 -2.78 -5.85 7.19
N SER A 59 -3.75 -5.46 6.36
CA SER A 59 -5.15 -5.33 6.77
C SER A 59 -5.70 -6.69 7.21
N LEU A 60 -5.49 -7.74 6.42
CA LEU A 60 -5.92 -9.11 6.74
C LEU A 60 -5.35 -9.56 8.08
N TYR A 61 -4.04 -9.40 8.30
CA TYR A 61 -3.41 -9.68 9.59
C TYR A 61 -4.17 -9.04 10.77
N LYS A 62 -4.59 -7.77 10.64
CA LYS A 62 -5.27 -7.06 11.72
C LYS A 62 -6.66 -7.59 12.04
N ILE A 63 -7.32 -8.27 11.11
CA ILE A 63 -8.76 -8.58 11.23
C ILE A 63 -9.15 -10.02 11.07
N ILE A 64 -8.26 -10.88 10.56
CA ILE A 64 -8.61 -12.25 10.20
C ILE A 64 -9.21 -13.05 11.38
N THR A 65 -8.86 -12.69 12.62
CA THR A 65 -9.40 -13.32 13.84
C THR A 65 -10.82 -12.89 14.23
N ARG A 66 -11.34 -11.85 13.58
CA ARG A 66 -12.60 -11.17 13.95
C ARG A 66 -13.62 -11.13 12.82
N ILE A 67 -13.26 -11.59 11.63
CA ILE A 67 -14.18 -11.61 10.50
C ILE A 67 -15.11 -12.82 10.57
N PRO A 68 -16.35 -12.70 10.05
CA PRO A 68 -17.24 -13.84 9.86
C PRO A 68 -16.63 -14.91 8.95
N ASP A 69 -17.00 -16.18 9.15
CA ASP A 69 -16.55 -17.29 8.31
C ASP A 69 -16.88 -17.12 6.81
N GLU A 70 -18.01 -16.46 6.51
CA GLU A 70 -18.41 -16.12 5.14
C GLU A 70 -17.39 -15.16 4.49
N ASP A 71 -17.09 -14.03 5.14
CA ASP A 71 -16.08 -13.08 4.68
C ASP A 71 -14.69 -13.74 4.57
N TYR A 72 -14.35 -14.65 5.49
CA TYR A 72 -13.09 -15.41 5.44
C TYR A 72 -13.00 -16.26 4.16
N ASN A 73 -14.06 -17.02 3.86
CA ASN A 73 -14.11 -17.86 2.67
C ASN A 73 -14.09 -17.03 1.38
N ASP A 74 -14.80 -15.91 1.36
CA ASP A 74 -14.78 -14.97 0.24
C ASP A 74 -13.37 -14.41 -0.01
N ILE A 75 -12.65 -14.03 1.05
CA ILE A 75 -11.26 -13.57 0.95
C ILE A 75 -10.38 -14.66 0.35
N LEU A 76 -10.44 -15.88 0.89
CA LEU A 76 -9.60 -16.99 0.43
C LEU A 76 -9.88 -17.31 -1.05
N GLN A 77 -11.16 -17.36 -1.44
CA GLN A 77 -11.54 -17.62 -2.82
C GLN A 77 -11.07 -16.50 -3.75
N GLU A 78 -11.17 -15.25 -3.31
CA GLU A 78 -10.79 -14.11 -4.14
C GLU A 78 -9.27 -13.94 -4.26
N LEU A 79 -8.49 -14.34 -3.24
CA LEU A 79 -7.04 -14.47 -3.35
C LEU A 79 -6.63 -15.52 -4.39
N LYS A 80 -7.28 -16.69 -4.38
CA LYS A 80 -7.07 -17.73 -5.41
C LYS A 80 -7.41 -17.24 -6.81
N ASN A 81 -8.51 -16.49 -6.94
CA ASN A 81 -8.90 -15.88 -8.21
C ASN A 81 -7.87 -14.84 -8.67
N ALA A 82 -7.37 -14.00 -7.76
CA ALA A 82 -6.32 -13.02 -8.04
C ALA A 82 -5.05 -13.69 -8.54
N LYS A 83 -4.56 -14.72 -7.85
CA LYS A 83 -3.40 -15.53 -8.26
C LYS A 83 -3.59 -16.07 -9.67
N LYS A 84 -4.69 -16.79 -9.91
CA LYS A 84 -4.99 -17.38 -11.22
C LYS A 84 -5.03 -16.34 -12.35
N ASN A 85 -5.66 -15.19 -12.11
CA ASN A 85 -5.70 -14.12 -13.11
C ASN A 85 -4.32 -13.49 -13.35
N LEU A 86 -3.47 -13.38 -12.32
CA LEU A 86 -2.09 -12.93 -12.46
C LEU A 86 -1.23 -13.93 -13.26
N GLU A 87 -1.37 -15.24 -13.00
CA GLU A 87 -0.72 -16.33 -13.77
C GLU A 87 -1.06 -16.26 -15.26
N GLN A 88 -2.34 -16.06 -15.56
CA GLN A 88 -2.85 -15.98 -16.93
C GLN A 88 -2.55 -14.64 -17.63
N GLY A 89 -1.93 -13.67 -16.93
CA GLY A 89 -1.69 -12.34 -17.47
C GLY A 89 -2.94 -11.46 -17.61
N ASN A 90 -4.06 -11.87 -17.00
CA ASN A 90 -5.34 -11.16 -17.01
C ASN A 90 -5.35 -10.01 -15.98
N LEU A 91 -4.49 -9.02 -16.18
CA LEU A 91 -4.25 -7.92 -15.21
C LEU A 91 -5.51 -7.13 -14.86
N GLY A 92 -6.44 -6.94 -15.81
CA GLY A 92 -7.72 -6.27 -15.53
C GLY A 92 -8.61 -7.04 -14.53
N ARG A 93 -8.60 -8.38 -14.61
CA ARG A 93 -9.32 -9.24 -13.67
C ARG A 93 -8.61 -9.30 -12.33
N TYR A 94 -7.27 -9.45 -12.33
CA TYR A 94 -6.46 -9.34 -11.12
C TYR A 94 -6.76 -8.05 -10.35
N ASN A 95 -6.74 -6.90 -11.02
CA ASN A 95 -7.07 -5.60 -10.39
C ASN A 95 -8.49 -5.56 -9.85
N SER A 96 -9.44 -6.23 -10.51
CA SER A 96 -10.81 -6.34 -10.02
C SER A 96 -10.87 -7.22 -8.77
N ASN A 97 -10.10 -8.31 -8.72
CA ASN A 97 -10.01 -9.15 -7.52
C ASN A 97 -9.42 -8.41 -6.33
N ILE A 98 -8.35 -7.63 -6.53
CA ILE A 98 -7.76 -6.79 -5.48
C ILE A 98 -8.79 -5.77 -4.94
N LYS A 99 -9.58 -5.14 -5.82
CA LYS A 99 -10.67 -4.23 -5.40
C LYS A 99 -11.76 -4.93 -4.59
N THR A 100 -12.15 -6.13 -5.00
CA THR A 100 -13.11 -6.96 -4.26
C THR A 100 -12.58 -7.28 -2.87
N LEU A 101 -11.32 -7.70 -2.76
CA LEU A 101 -10.65 -7.99 -1.49
C LEU A 101 -10.68 -6.78 -0.55
N PHE A 102 -10.32 -5.59 -1.03
CA PHE A 102 -10.44 -4.36 -0.23
C PHE A 102 -11.87 -4.04 0.17
N SER A 103 -12.85 -4.35 -0.68
CA SER A 103 -14.27 -4.13 -0.36
C SER A 103 -14.75 -5.06 0.75
N ILE A 104 -14.30 -6.31 0.77
CA ILE A 104 -14.59 -7.27 1.85
C ILE A 104 -13.95 -6.78 3.15
N VAL A 105 -12.66 -6.43 3.12
CA VAL A 105 -11.95 -5.85 4.28
C VAL A 105 -12.67 -4.61 4.82
N LYS A 106 -13.11 -3.70 3.94
CA LYS A 106 -13.84 -2.50 4.35
C LYS A 106 -15.17 -2.81 5.04
N ARG A 107 -15.92 -3.81 4.53
CA ARG A 107 -17.19 -4.26 5.14
C ARG A 107 -16.96 -4.81 6.54
N SER A 108 -15.81 -5.43 6.81
CA SER A 108 -15.39 -5.87 8.13
C SER A 108 -14.94 -4.73 9.07
N ASN A 109 -15.34 -3.48 8.76
CA ASN A 109 -15.20 -2.26 9.56
C ASN A 109 -13.77 -1.77 9.80
N ILE A 110 -12.92 -1.89 8.78
CA ILE A 110 -11.51 -1.48 8.85
C ILE A 110 -11.27 -0.20 8.08
N LYS A 111 -10.53 0.70 8.71
CA LYS A 111 -10.02 1.90 8.07
C LYS A 111 -8.76 1.56 7.27
N ILE A 112 -8.93 1.08 6.04
CA ILE A 112 -7.85 0.77 5.09
C ILE A 112 -6.82 1.91 4.98
N LYS A 113 -7.26 3.17 5.13
CA LYS A 113 -6.40 4.35 5.16
C LYS A 113 -5.33 4.31 6.25
N GLU A 114 -5.67 3.84 7.46
CA GLU A 114 -4.73 3.74 8.57
C GLU A 114 -3.63 2.72 8.19
N HIS A 115 -4.02 1.59 7.60
CA HIS A 115 -3.07 0.54 7.16
C HIS A 115 -2.20 0.94 5.98
N LEU A 116 -2.75 1.70 5.03
CA LEU A 116 -1.95 2.31 3.97
C LEU A 116 -0.86 3.22 4.55
N GLN A 117 -1.23 4.03 5.56
CA GLN A 117 -0.26 4.88 6.24
C GLN A 117 0.78 4.07 7.01
N ASP A 118 0.36 3.02 7.74
CA ASP A 118 1.24 2.14 8.50
C ASP A 118 2.30 1.49 7.59
N VAL A 119 1.88 0.93 6.45
CA VAL A 119 2.77 0.30 5.47
C VAL A 119 3.74 1.32 4.87
N LEU A 120 3.25 2.50 4.47
CA LEU A 120 4.10 3.53 3.88
C LEU A 120 5.10 4.11 4.88
N ASP A 121 4.71 4.31 6.14
CA ASP A 121 5.61 4.81 7.19
C ASP A 121 6.65 3.77 7.59
N ALA A 122 6.24 2.49 7.75
CA ALA A 122 7.17 1.40 8.02
C ALA A 122 8.20 1.25 6.88
N ALA A 123 7.75 1.34 5.63
CA ALA A 123 8.62 1.24 4.47
C ALA A 123 9.57 2.46 4.36
N LYS A 124 9.14 3.68 4.78
CA LYS A 124 10.02 4.87 4.89
C LYS A 124 11.10 4.69 5.93
N ILE A 125 10.79 4.11 7.09
CA ILE A 125 11.75 3.84 8.17
C ILE A 125 12.79 2.81 7.69
N LYS A 126 12.36 1.70 7.08
CA LYS A 126 13.25 0.62 6.62
C LYS A 126 14.26 1.07 5.53
N LYS A 127 13.93 2.07 4.70
CA LYS A 127 14.83 2.57 3.63
C LYS A 127 15.04 4.09 3.61
N SER A 128 15.07 4.74 4.79
CA SER A 128 15.43 6.16 4.98
C SER A 128 14.97 7.08 3.83
N ALA A 129 13.70 7.50 3.86
CA ALA A 129 13.17 8.69 3.16
C ALA A 129 12.77 8.62 1.66
N ILE A 130 12.85 7.50 0.94
CA ILE A 130 12.71 7.55 -0.55
C ILE A 130 11.29 7.28 -1.09
N LEU A 131 10.34 6.76 -0.31
CA LEU A 131 9.02 6.38 -0.84
C LEU A 131 8.15 7.55 -1.31
N LEU A 132 8.30 8.74 -0.71
CA LEU A 132 7.57 9.95 -1.13
C LEU A 132 8.32 10.79 -2.18
N GLN A 133 9.65 10.71 -2.25
CA GLN A 133 10.45 11.51 -3.18
C GLN A 133 10.19 11.19 -4.66
N LYS A 134 9.55 10.05 -4.98
CA LYS A 134 9.30 9.63 -6.36
C LYS A 134 7.85 9.79 -6.86
N GLY A 135 6.95 10.41 -6.08
CA GLY A 135 5.66 10.87 -6.63
C GLY A 135 4.74 9.79 -7.22
N LEU A 136 4.95 8.51 -6.93
CA LEU A 136 3.97 7.45 -7.17
C LEU A 136 2.84 7.70 -6.18
N SER A 137 1.81 8.40 -6.65
CA SER A 137 0.88 9.06 -5.76
C SER A 137 0.14 8.03 -4.92
N ILE A 138 0.11 8.28 -3.61
CA ILE A 138 -0.78 7.61 -2.67
C ILE A 138 -2.24 7.70 -3.17
N GLY A 139 -2.54 8.77 -3.92
CA GLY A 139 -3.67 8.92 -4.84
C GLY A 139 -3.99 7.68 -5.68
N GLN A 140 -3.01 7.24 -6.47
CA GLN A 140 -3.14 6.09 -7.36
C GLN A 140 -3.29 4.77 -6.61
N ALA A 141 -2.50 4.55 -5.55
CA ALA A 141 -2.62 3.35 -4.73
C ALA A 141 -4.00 3.26 -4.05
N ALA A 142 -4.44 4.35 -3.43
CA ALA A 142 -5.75 4.46 -2.81
C ALA A 142 -6.91 4.32 -3.82
N GLY A 143 -6.75 4.87 -5.03
CA GLY A 143 -7.71 4.67 -6.13
C GLY A 143 -7.82 3.21 -6.56
N LEU A 144 -6.72 2.47 -6.57
CA LEU A 144 -6.72 1.02 -6.83
C LEU A 144 -7.40 0.24 -5.69
N MET A 145 -7.25 0.71 -4.45
CA MET A 145 -7.88 0.16 -3.24
C MET A 145 -9.37 0.52 -3.08
N GLY A 146 -9.95 1.32 -3.99
CA GLY A 146 -11.34 1.78 -3.89
C GLY A 146 -11.59 2.82 -2.79
N LEU A 147 -10.55 3.52 -2.33
CA LEU A 147 -10.68 4.66 -1.44
C LEU A 147 -11.21 5.88 -2.20
N THR A 148 -12.05 6.67 -1.55
CA THR A 148 -12.73 7.81 -2.19
C THR A 148 -11.80 9.02 -2.33
N ASN A 149 -12.15 9.95 -3.23
CA ASN A 149 -11.48 11.26 -3.31
C ASN A 149 -11.51 12.03 -1.97
N TRP A 150 -12.50 11.78 -1.13
CA TRP A 150 -12.57 12.38 0.21
C TRP A 150 -11.54 11.76 1.17
N ASP A 151 -11.37 10.43 1.13
CA ASP A 151 -10.35 9.71 1.89
C ASP A 151 -8.94 10.20 1.53
N LEU A 152 -8.75 10.52 0.24
CA LEU A 152 -7.54 11.10 -0.36
C LEU A 152 -7.27 12.55 0.05
N GLN A 153 -8.28 13.42 0.04
CA GLN A 153 -8.13 14.84 0.40
C GLN A 153 -7.76 15.02 1.88
N GLN A 154 -8.38 14.24 2.77
CA GLN A 154 -8.05 14.22 4.20
C GLN A 154 -6.63 13.70 4.49
N TYR A 155 -5.99 13.04 3.52
CA TYR A 155 -4.62 12.55 3.63
C TYR A 155 -3.61 13.60 3.15
N ALA A 156 -3.86 14.21 1.98
CA ALA A 156 -3.05 15.31 1.45
C ALA A 156 -2.94 16.50 2.43
N GLY A 157 -3.99 16.75 3.21
CA GLY A 157 -4.01 17.75 4.28
C GLY A 157 -3.17 17.41 5.52
N LYS A 158 -2.77 16.14 5.73
CA LYS A 158 -1.89 15.73 6.85
C LYS A 158 -0.41 15.61 6.46
N THR A 159 -0.12 15.34 5.19
CA THR A 159 1.26 15.26 4.69
C THR A 159 1.88 16.62 4.37
N THR A 160 1.10 17.70 4.39
CA THR A 160 1.59 19.07 4.16
C THR A 160 2.10 19.76 5.43
N THR A 161 1.99 19.15 6.62
CA THR A 161 2.23 19.85 7.90
C THR A 161 3.42 19.39 8.74
N HIS A 162 4.30 18.48 8.28
CA HIS A 162 5.53 18.16 9.02
C HIS A 162 6.75 17.96 8.12
N GLU A 163 6.89 18.79 7.09
CA GLU A 163 8.24 19.12 6.63
C GLU A 163 8.83 20.10 7.67
N LEU A 164 9.62 19.57 8.60
CA LEU A 164 10.75 20.32 9.15
C LEU A 164 11.70 20.59 7.98
N SER A 165 11.30 21.49 7.08
CA SER A 165 12.18 22.09 6.12
C SER A 165 13.16 22.92 6.93
N TYR A 166 14.33 22.34 7.23
CA TYR A 166 15.51 23.16 7.46
C TYR A 166 15.68 23.98 6.17
N GLU A 167 15.27 25.24 6.20
CA GLU A 167 15.51 26.19 5.13
C GLU A 167 17.03 26.34 4.98
N GLY A 168 17.66 25.51 4.15
CA GLY A 168 19.09 25.61 3.84
C GLY A 168 19.47 26.93 3.17
N VAL A 169 18.48 27.72 2.76
CA VAL A 169 18.63 29.03 2.14
C VAL A 169 17.54 29.94 2.67
N SER A 170 17.91 30.99 3.43
CA SER A 170 16.95 31.93 4.01
C SER A 170 16.07 32.58 2.94
N ALA A 171 14.81 32.85 3.27
CA ALA A 171 13.85 33.50 2.37
C ALA A 171 14.43 34.75 1.69
N LYS A 172 15.19 35.56 2.44
CA LYS A 172 15.91 36.74 1.91
C LYS A 172 16.86 36.40 0.76
N LYS A 173 17.59 35.28 0.85
CA LYS A 173 18.54 34.85 -0.17
C LYS A 173 17.80 34.34 -1.43
N ARG A 174 16.62 33.73 -1.26
CA ARG A 174 15.74 33.32 -2.38
C ARG A 174 15.16 34.51 -3.13
N THR A 175 14.65 35.51 -2.40
CA THR A 175 14.08 36.73 -3.00
C THR A 175 15.14 37.50 -3.77
N ASN A 176 16.37 37.61 -3.26
CA ASN A 176 17.47 38.26 -3.97
C ASN A 176 17.89 37.53 -5.26
N ILE A 177 17.80 36.20 -5.30
CA ILE A 177 18.05 35.43 -6.53
C ILE A 177 16.94 35.72 -7.55
N ALA A 178 15.68 35.74 -7.12
CA ALA A 178 14.56 36.06 -7.99
C ALA A 178 14.65 37.49 -8.55
N PHE A 179 14.97 38.48 -7.71
CA PHE A 179 15.19 39.86 -8.15
C PHE A 179 16.29 39.99 -9.20
N LYS A 180 17.42 39.28 -9.02
CA LYS A 180 18.48 39.22 -10.03
C LYS A 180 18.02 38.55 -11.33
N PHE A 181 17.21 37.50 -11.23
CA PHE A 181 16.74 36.73 -12.39
C PHE A 181 15.71 37.51 -13.22
N PHE A 182 14.82 38.26 -12.55
CA PHE A 182 13.78 39.06 -13.20
C PHE A 182 14.19 40.53 -13.46
N GLY A 183 15.43 40.89 -13.17
CA GLY A 183 15.96 42.24 -13.43
C GLY A 183 15.28 43.34 -12.62
N VAL A 184 14.67 42.99 -11.49
CA VAL A 184 14.01 43.94 -10.58
C VAL A 184 15.01 44.25 -9.47
N SER A 185 15.64 45.42 -9.54
CA SER A 185 16.59 45.94 -8.53
C SER A 185 15.89 46.73 -7.46
#